data_AF-A0A822Z2B5-F1
#
_entry.id   AF-A0A822Z2B5-F1
#
_cell.length_a   1.000
_cell.length_b   1.000
_cell.length_c   1.000
_cell.angle_alpha   90.00
_cell.angle_beta   90.00
_cell.angle_gamma   90.00
#
_symmetry.space_group_name_H-M   'P 1'
#
loop_
_entity.id
_entity.type
_entity.pdbx_description
1 polymer ?
#
loop_
_entity_poly.entity_id
_entity_poly.type
_entity_poly.pdbx_seq_one_letter_code
_entity_poly.pdbx_strand_id
1 'polypeptide(L)'
;MKIQCDVCEKVEAAVLCCADEAALCWGCDEKVHAANKLAGKHQRLPLLNPSSHVPSCDICQMTRSQSTYLVGAAASFHMLSLRYVGPAVLVPILYGTASYENP
;
A
#
# COMPACT_ATOMS: atom_id res chain seq x y z
N MET A 1 -6.36 6.06 3.65
CA MET A 1 -7.53 5.28 3.22
C MET A 1 -7.78 4.25 4.30
N LYS A 2 -9.02 4.14 4.81
CA LYS A 2 -9.41 3.17 5.85
C LYS A 2 -10.20 2.05 5.17
N ILE A 3 -9.88 0.79 5.48
CA ILE A 3 -10.55 -0.37 4.89
C ILE A 3 -11.71 -0.76 5.82
N GLN A 4 -12.92 -0.92 5.29
CA GLN A 4 -14.07 -1.37 6.07
C GLN A 4 -14.13 -2.90 6.13
N CYS A 5 -14.85 -3.43 7.12
CA CYS A 5 -15.05 -4.86 7.23
C CYS A 5 -16.00 -5.38 6.14
N ASP A 6 -15.56 -6.37 5.35
CA ASP A 6 -16.32 -6.92 4.21
C ASP A 6 -17.60 -7.68 4.61
N VAL A 7 -17.71 -8.09 5.88
CA VAL A 7 -18.88 -8.86 6.36
C VAL A 7 -19.97 -7.97 6.92
N CYS A 8 -19.60 -6.92 7.66
CA CYS A 8 -20.59 -6.10 8.36
C CYS A 8 -20.72 -4.69 7.79
N GLU A 9 -19.74 -4.23 7.00
CA GLU A 9 -19.67 -2.92 6.34
C GLU A 9 -19.89 -1.71 7.26
N LYS A 10 -19.85 -1.92 8.59
CA LYS A 10 -20.20 -0.91 9.61
C LYS A 10 -18.98 -0.32 10.31
N VAL A 11 -17.91 -1.11 10.44
CA VAL A 11 -16.72 -0.75 11.19
C VAL A 11 -15.46 -0.98 10.36
N GLU A 12 -14.39 -0.31 10.75
CA GLU A 12 -13.06 -0.47 10.14
C GLU A 12 -12.56 -1.91 10.34
N ALA A 13 -11.95 -2.48 9.30
CA ALA A 13 -11.30 -3.76 9.37
C ALA A 13 -10.02 -3.66 10.20
N ALA A 14 -9.76 -4.69 10.99
CA ALA A 14 -8.58 -4.80 11.84
C ALA A 14 -7.65 -5.95 11.44
N VAL A 15 -8.16 -6.91 10.66
CA VAL A 15 -7.43 -8.11 10.25
C VAL A 15 -7.73 -8.39 8.79
N LEU A 16 -6.73 -8.84 8.04
CA LEU A 16 -6.87 -9.42 6.71
C LEU A 16 -6.71 -10.94 6.82
N CYS A 17 -7.70 -11.69 6.37
CA CYS A 17 -7.57 -13.13 6.14
C CYS A 17 -7.03 -13.37 4.73
N CYS A 18 -5.85 -13.99 4.61
CA CYS A 18 -5.26 -14.24 3.29
C CYS A 18 -5.97 -15.36 2.52
N ALA A 19 -6.57 -16.33 3.21
CA ALA A 19 -7.24 -17.46 2.56
C ALA A 19 -8.60 -17.06 1.97
N ASP A 20 -9.31 -16.16 2.66
CA ASP A 20 -10.63 -15.67 2.24
C ASP A 20 -10.55 -14.35 1.46
N GLU A 21 -9.35 -13.79 1.30
CA GLU A 21 -9.09 -12.47 0.70
C GLU A 21 -9.96 -11.35 1.28
N ALA A 22 -10.27 -11.45 2.58
CA ALA A 22 -11.27 -10.63 3.25
C ALA A 22 -10.69 -9.81 4.41
N ALA A 23 -11.04 -8.53 4.44
CA ALA A 23 -10.75 -7.60 5.52
C ALA A 23 -11.89 -7.65 6.56
N LEU A 24 -11.56 -8.09 7.78
CA LEU A 24 -12.52 -8.33 8.85
C LEU A 24 -12.25 -7.43 10.06
N CYS A 25 -13.33 -7.01 10.73
CA CYS A 25 -13.23 -6.48 12.08
C CYS A 25 -13.08 -7.64 13.08
N TRP A 26 -12.60 -7.36 14.30
CA TRP A 26 -12.38 -8.41 15.31
C TRP A 26 -13.61 -9.28 15.59
N GLY A 27 -14.81 -8.67 15.64
CA GLY A 27 -16.05 -9.42 15.89
C GLY A 27 -16.47 -10.32 14.73
N CYS A 28 -16.13 -9.97 13.48
CA CYS A 28 -16.36 -10.82 12.32
C CYS A 28 -15.26 -11.87 12.15
N ASP A 29 -14.00 -11.52 12.45
CA ASP A 29 -12.86 -12.44 12.44
C ASP A 29 -13.11 -13.66 13.32
N GLU A 30 -13.52 -13.44 14.57
CA GLU A 30 -13.79 -14.52 15.52
C GLU A 30 -14.91 -15.44 15.00
N LYS A 31 -16.01 -14.87 14.49
CA LYS A 31 -17.13 -15.67 13.98
C LYS A 31 -16.74 -16.52 12.77
N VAL A 32 -15.98 -15.95 11.83
CA VAL A 32 -15.53 -16.66 10.62
C VAL A 32 -14.54 -17.78 10.99
N HIS A 33 -13.55 -17.48 11.84
CA HIS A 33 -12.47 -18.42 12.15
C HIS A 33 -12.83 -19.44 13.25
N ALA A 34 -13.85 -19.17 14.07
CA ALA A 34 -14.39 -20.13 15.04
C ALA A 34 -15.43 -21.07 14.43
N ALA A 35 -15.97 -20.77 13.24
CA ALA A 35 -17.02 -21.57 12.61
C ALA A 35 -16.60 -23.02 12.34
N ASN A 36 -15.32 -23.27 12.02
CA ASN A 36 -14.77 -24.62 11.86
C ASN A 36 -13.24 -24.66 12.06
N LYS A 37 -12.70 -25.87 12.25
CA LYS A 37 -11.27 -26.11 12.49
C LYS A 37 -10.35 -25.79 11.30
N LEU A 38 -10.87 -25.71 10.08
CA LEU A 38 -10.08 -25.33 8.90
C LEU A 38 -9.93 -23.81 8.83
N ALA A 39 -11.03 -23.08 9.03
CA ALA A 39 -11.04 -21.63 9.08
C ALA A 39 -10.10 -21.10 10.18
N GLY A 40 -10.08 -21.72 11.36
CA GLY A 40 -9.14 -21.35 12.43
C GLY A 40 -7.65 -21.47 12.08
N LYS A 41 -7.28 -22.12 10.97
CA LYS A 41 -5.91 -22.22 10.46
C LYS A 41 -5.57 -21.18 9.41
N HIS A 42 -6.53 -20.36 8.98
CA HIS A 42 -6.27 -19.32 7.99
C HIS A 42 -5.22 -18.34 8.54
N GLN A 43 -4.33 -17.88 7.64
CA GLN A 43 -3.36 -16.87 7.98
C GLN A 43 -4.06 -15.51 8.13
N ARG A 44 -3.92 -14.92 9.32
CA ARG A 44 -4.51 -13.63 9.69
C ARG A 44 -3.41 -12.59 9.88
N LEU A 45 -3.51 -11.48 9.16
CA LEU A 45 -2.57 -10.36 9.23
C LEU A 45 -3.24 -9.14 9.87
N PRO A 46 -2.70 -8.58 10.97
CA PRO A 46 -3.22 -7.35 11.56
C PRO A 46 -3.06 -6.17 10.59
N LEU A 47 -4.12 -5.39 10.42
CA LEU A 47 -4.07 -4.12 9.71
C LEU A 47 -3.59 -3.06 10.71
N LEU A 48 -2.37 -2.57 10.51
CA LEU A 48 -1.78 -1.52 11.34
C LEU A 48 -2.57 -0.22 11.18
N ASN A 49 -3.01 0.33 12.31
CA ASN A 49 -3.57 1.67 12.32
C ASN A 49 -2.39 2.64 12.03
N PRO A 50 -2.47 3.52 11.02
CA PRO A 50 -1.35 4.38 10.61
C PRO A 50 -0.93 5.41 11.68
N SER A 51 -1.64 5.49 12.80
CA SER A 51 -1.32 6.37 13.93
C SER A 51 -0.20 5.84 14.84
N SER A 52 0.14 4.55 14.74
CA SER A 52 1.15 3.92 15.60
C SER A 52 2.48 3.90 14.85
N HIS A 53 3.26 4.97 15.07
CA HIS A 53 4.70 5.09 14.79
C HIS A 53 5.24 4.17 13.68
N VAL A 54 5.13 4.64 12.44
CA VAL A 54 5.74 3.97 11.28
C VAL A 54 7.26 3.92 11.53
N PRO A 55 7.93 2.76 11.54
CA PRO A 55 9.37 2.71 11.65
C PRO A 55 9.98 3.53 10.51
N SER A 56 10.95 4.37 10.84
CA SER A 56 11.71 5.14 9.84
C SER A 56 12.29 4.14 8.82
N CYS A 57 12.05 4.39 7.55
CA CYS A 57 12.65 3.57 6.49
C CYS A 57 14.18 3.68 6.60
N ASP A 58 14.90 2.59 6.83
CA ASP A 58 16.37 2.63 6.97
C ASP A 58 17.10 3.08 5.68
N ILE A 59 16.40 3.06 4.54
CA ILE A 59 16.90 3.54 3.25
C ILE A 59 16.68 5.05 3.10
N CYS A 60 15.49 5.57 3.46
CA CYS A 60 15.13 6.96 3.24
C CYS A 60 15.27 7.85 4.48
N GLN A 61 15.42 7.26 5.67
CA GLN A 61 15.51 7.86 7.02
C GLN A 61 14.45 8.93 7.35
N MET A 62 13.43 9.09 6.52
CA MET A 62 12.41 10.13 6.67
C MET A 62 11.24 9.60 7.50
N THR A 63 10.98 10.24 8.65
CA THR A 63 9.71 10.09 9.36
C THR A 63 8.61 10.75 8.52
N ARG A 64 7.53 10.02 8.24
CA ARG A 64 6.45 10.40 7.29
C ARG A 64 5.64 11.67 7.66
N SER A 65 6.07 12.43 8.66
CA SER A 65 5.46 13.69 9.09
C SER A 65 5.90 14.94 8.32
N GLN A 66 6.82 14.85 7.35
CA GLN A 66 7.27 16.01 6.54
C GLN A 66 7.01 15.89 5.03
N SER A 67 5.97 15.15 4.61
CA SER A 67 5.64 15.00 3.18
C SER A 67 4.73 16.12 2.62
N THR A 68 4.91 17.38 3.04
CA THR A 68 4.16 18.52 2.46
C THR A 68 5.02 19.69 1.98
N TYR A 69 6.34 19.62 2.11
CA TYR A 69 7.21 20.69 1.61
C TYR A 69 8.32 20.11 0.74
N LEU A 70 8.39 20.62 -0.49
CA LEU A 70 9.50 20.50 -1.44
C LEU A 70 9.49 19.27 -2.38
N VAL A 71 8.58 19.27 -3.35
CA VAL A 71 8.89 18.72 -4.70
C VAL A 71 8.68 19.80 -5.75
N GLY A 72 9.50 20.85 -5.68
CA GLY A 72 9.79 21.72 -6.81
C GLY A 72 11.01 21.19 -7.55
N ALA A 73 10.86 20.11 -8.32
CA ALA A 73 11.90 19.65 -9.24
C ALA A 73 11.30 19.65 -10.64
N ALA A 74 11.66 20.64 -11.45
CA ALA A 74 11.34 20.65 -12.87
C ALA A 74 12.20 19.59 -13.57
N ALA A 75 11.71 18.36 -13.68
CA ALA A 75 12.34 17.31 -14.46
C ALA A 75 11.85 17.42 -15.92
N SER A 76 12.73 17.83 -16.82
CA SER A 76 12.49 17.75 -18.26
C SER A 76 12.70 16.30 -18.72
N PHE A 77 11.62 15.63 -19.11
CA PHE A 77 11.66 14.26 -19.63
C PHE A 77 11.65 14.28 -21.16
N HIS A 78 12.63 13.63 -21.80
CA HIS A 78 12.61 13.35 -23.24
C HIS A 78 12.15 11.92 -23.50
N MET A 79 11.23 11.75 -24.46
CA MET A 79 10.72 10.45 -24.91
C MET A 79 11.75 9.75 -25.79
N LEU A 80 12.46 8.75 -25.25
CA LEU A 80 13.49 8.04 -26.02
C LEU A 80 12.94 6.83 -26.78
N SER A 81 11.99 6.08 -26.19
CA SER A 81 11.36 4.93 -26.87
C SER A 81 10.10 4.45 -26.17
N LEU A 82 9.22 3.82 -26.95
CA LEU A 82 8.04 3.11 -26.48
C LEU A 82 8.38 1.63 -26.38
N ARG A 83 8.24 1.02 -25.20
CA ARG A 83 8.36 -0.43 -25.05
C ARG A 83 6.98 -1.07 -24.92
N TYR A 84 6.77 -2.13 -25.70
CA TYR A 84 5.55 -2.92 -25.69
C TYR A 84 5.59 -3.92 -24.54
N VAL A 85 4.61 -3.87 -23.63
CA VAL A 85 4.46 -4.84 -22.54
C VAL A 85 3.03 -5.40 -22.57
N GLY A 86 2.85 -6.52 -23.28
CA GLY A 86 1.57 -7.24 -23.33
C GLY A 86 0.51 -6.60 -24.27
N PRO A 87 -0.69 -7.21 -24.35
CA PRO A 87 -1.57 -7.07 -25.52
C PRO A 87 -2.24 -5.71 -25.76
N ALA A 88 -1.99 -4.67 -24.95
CA ALA A 88 -2.53 -3.33 -25.23
C ALA A 88 -1.85 -2.15 -24.48
N VAL A 89 -0.66 -2.31 -23.89
CA VAL A 89 -0.06 -1.26 -23.04
C VAL A 89 1.28 -0.78 -23.61
N LEU A 90 1.27 0.45 -24.13
CA LEU A 90 2.46 1.21 -24.50
C LEU A 90 2.84 2.10 -23.32
N VAL A 91 3.87 1.70 -22.57
CA VAL A 91 4.39 2.53 -21.47
C VAL A 91 5.58 3.34 -22.01
N PRO A 92 5.56 4.67 -21.87
CA PRO A 92 6.71 5.48 -22.23
C PRO A 92 7.87 5.23 -21.26
N ILE A 93 9.06 4.93 -21.80
CA ILE A 93 10.28 4.88 -20.99
C ILE A 93 10.91 6.26 -20.99
N LEU A 94 10.84 6.93 -19.85
CA LEU A 94 11.46 8.23 -19.61
C LEU A 94 12.85 8.00 -18.97
N TYR A 95 13.91 8.44 -19.65
CA TYR A 95 15.24 8.58 -19.03
C TYR A 95 15.44 10.07 -18.72
N GLY A 96 15.53 10.41 -17.44
CA GLY A 96 15.80 11.78 -16.99
C GLY A 96 17.28 11.98 -16.75
N THR A 97 17.86 13.05 -17.30
CA THR A 97 19.16 13.56 -16.84
C THR A 97 18.89 14.50 -15.68
N ALA A 98 19.28 14.11 -14.46
CA ALA A 98 19.25 15.01 -13.32
C ALA A 98 20.43 15.99 -13.44
N SER A 99 20.17 17.20 -13.96
CA SER A 99 21.11 18.31 -13.79
C SER A 99 20.89 18.89 -12.40
N TYR A 100 21.88 18.72 -11.52
CA TYR A 100 21.96 19.49 -10.30
C TYR A 100 22.66 20.81 -10.66
N GLU A 101 21.95 21.93 -10.63
CA GLU A 101 22.60 23.23 -10.54
C GLU A 101 22.71 23.56 -9.05
N ASN A 102 23.94 23.59 -8.53
CA ASN A 102 24.21 23.98 -7.15
C ASN A 102 24.36 25.52 -7.10
N PRO A 103 23.80 26.21 -6.10
CA PRO A 103 23.87 27.67 -5.97
C PRO A 103 25.28 28.21 -5.72
#